data_AF-W6KIK9-F1
#
_entry.id   AF-W6KIK9-F1
#
_cell.length_a   1.000
_cell.length_b   1.000
_cell.length_c   1.000
_cell.angle_alpha   90.00
_cell.angle_beta   90.00
_cell.angle_gamma   90.00
#
_symmetry.space_group_name_H-M   'P 1'
#
loop_
_entity.id
_entity.type
_entity.pdbx_description
1 polymer ?
#
loop_
_entity_poly.entity_id
_entity_poly.type
_entity_poly.pdbx_seq_one_letter_code
_entity_poly.pdbx_strand_id
1 'polypeptide(L)'
;MGDPFVRPGLEYQPHIEQVLLRNEGTLSLETTKEDWLRYQHRDTLATMILHRDQLAYLSLAENLPPAKLEQIFLERMTDPLRKR
;
A
#
# COMPACT_ATOMS: atom_id res chain seq x y z
N MET A 1 5.53 -33.75 -4.07
CA MET A 1 4.31 -33.10 -3.56
C MET A 1 4.51 -31.62 -3.76
N GLY A 2 4.06 -31.07 -4.89
CA GLY A 2 4.18 -29.64 -5.20
C GLY A 2 3.04 -28.87 -4.53
N ASP A 3 3.32 -27.65 -4.08
CA ASP A 3 2.33 -26.77 -3.45
C ASP A 3 1.09 -26.60 -4.35
N PRO A 4 -0.13 -26.70 -3.80
CA PRO A 4 -1.37 -26.76 -4.58
C PRO A 4 -1.70 -25.47 -5.35
N PHE A 5 -0.92 -24.41 -5.18
CA PHE A 5 -1.16 -23.10 -5.80
C PHE A 5 -0.21 -22.77 -6.97
N VAL A 6 0.89 -23.52 -7.14
CA VAL A 6 1.78 -23.33 -8.28
C VAL A 6 1.53 -24.46 -9.26
N ARG A 7 0.85 -24.16 -10.38
CA ARG A 7 0.78 -25.09 -11.50
C ARG A 7 2.23 -25.36 -11.95
N PRO A 8 2.69 -26.62 -11.99
CA PRO A 8 4.00 -26.93 -12.57
C PRO A 8 3.99 -26.49 -14.04
N GLY A 9 4.80 -25.50 -14.41
CA GLY A 9 4.96 -25.04 -15.80
C GLY A 9 4.61 -23.59 -16.11
N LEU A 10 4.34 -22.72 -15.13
CA LEU A 10 4.37 -21.27 -15.36
C LEU A 10 5.84 -20.82 -15.42
N GLU A 11 6.44 -20.89 -16.61
CA GLU A 11 7.66 -20.15 -16.89
C GLU A 11 7.40 -18.66 -16.58
N TYR A 12 8.38 -18.02 -15.96
CA TYR A 12 8.35 -16.60 -15.69
C TYR A 12 8.26 -15.83 -17.02
N GLN A 13 7.13 -15.14 -17.24
CA GLN A 13 6.89 -14.46 -18.51
C GLN A 13 7.22 -12.96 -18.41
N PRO A 14 7.93 -12.37 -19.39
CA PRO A 14 8.41 -10.98 -19.33
C PRO A 14 7.28 -9.93 -19.26
N HIS A 15 6.05 -10.28 -19.62
CA HIS A 15 4.91 -9.38 -19.45
C HIS A 15 4.45 -9.28 -17.99
N ILE A 16 4.69 -10.32 -17.17
CA ILE A 16 4.36 -10.30 -15.74
C ILE A 16 5.32 -9.34 -15.03
N GLU A 17 6.61 -9.39 -15.34
CA GLU A 17 7.61 -8.43 -14.86
C GLU A 17 7.23 -6.99 -15.16
N GLN A 18 6.82 -6.72 -16.41
CA GLN A 18 6.42 -5.38 -16.82
C GLN A 18 5.26 -4.84 -15.98
N VAL A 19 4.28 -5.69 -15.64
CA VAL A 19 3.15 -5.29 -14.78
C VAL A 19 3.61 -5.04 -13.35
N LEU A 20 4.43 -5.94 -12.78
CA LEU A 20 4.95 -5.81 -11.42
C LEU A 20 5.82 -4.56 -11.25
N LEU A 21 6.64 -4.21 -12.24
CA LEU A 21 7.48 -3.01 -12.23
C LEU A 21 6.69 -1.72 -12.45
N ARG A 22 5.60 -1.79 -13.24
CA ARG A 22 4.80 -0.61 -13.56
C ARG A 22 3.87 -0.19 -12.43
N ASN A 23 3.30 -1.15 -11.71
CA ASN A 23 2.27 -0.92 -10.71
C ASN A 23 2.77 -1.34 -9.32
N GLU A 24 3.16 -0.35 -8.51
CA GLU A 24 3.50 -0.60 -7.11
C GLU A 24 2.32 -1.25 -6.36
N GLY A 25 2.63 -2.17 -5.44
CA GLY A 25 1.62 -2.91 -4.67
C GLY A 25 1.02 -4.14 -5.37
N THR A 26 1.43 -4.44 -6.61
CA THR A 26 1.05 -5.71 -7.27
C THR A 26 1.74 -6.88 -6.57
N LEU A 27 0.97 -7.87 -6.13
CA LEU A 27 1.47 -8.99 -5.33
C LEU A 27 2.04 -10.10 -6.23
N SER A 28 3.09 -10.75 -5.73
CA SER A 28 3.70 -11.96 -6.31
C SER A 28 3.60 -13.13 -5.34
N LEU A 29 4.03 -14.32 -5.76
CA LEU A 29 4.07 -15.51 -4.89
C LEU A 29 5.02 -15.35 -3.69
N GLU A 30 6.04 -14.50 -3.82
CA GLU A 30 7.02 -14.24 -2.76
C GLU A 30 6.58 -13.15 -1.78
N THR A 31 5.46 -12.48 -2.06
CA THR A 31 4.98 -11.39 -1.22
C THR A 31 4.58 -11.89 0.16
N THR A 32 5.21 -11.32 1.19
CA THR A 32 4.90 -11.66 2.57
C THR A 32 3.62 -10.96 3.04
N LYS A 33 3.04 -11.43 4.15
CA LYS A 33 1.91 -10.75 4.80
C LYS A 33 2.25 -9.30 5.18
N GLU A 34 3.49 -9.06 5.61
CA GLU A 34 3.94 -7.71 6.01
C GLU A 34 4.00 -6.77 4.81
N ASP A 35 4.50 -7.25 3.67
CA ASP A 35 4.54 -6.46 2.45
C ASP A 35 3.13 -6.11 1.97
N TRP A 36 2.21 -7.07 2.00
CA TRP A 36 0.81 -6.83 1.65
C TRP A 36 0.17 -5.78 2.55
N LEU A 37 0.33 -5.90 3.87
CA LEU A 37 -0.19 -4.90 4.82
C LEU A 37 0.45 -3.53 4.60
N ARG A 38 1.76 -3.46 4.33
CA ARG A 38 2.46 -2.20 4.06
C ARG A 38 1.84 -1.48 2.87
N TYR A 39 1.58 -2.18 1.76
CA TYR A 39 0.91 -1.60 0.60
C TYR A 39 -0.51 -1.15 0.92
N GLN A 40 -1.30 -2.00 1.59
CA GLN A 40 -2.68 -1.65 1.97
C GLN A 40 -2.75 -0.37 2.84
N HIS A 41 -1.84 -0.23 3.81
CA HIS A 41 -1.77 0.98 4.63
C HIS A 41 -1.36 2.21 3.83
N ARG A 42 -0.41 2.09 2.90
CA ARG A 42 -0.02 3.20 2.01
C ARG A 42 -1.17 3.64 1.12
N ASP A 43 -1.90 2.70 0.51
CA ASP A 43 -3.05 2.98 -0.34
C ASP A 43 -4.17 3.68 0.44
N THR A 44 -4.42 3.24 1.67
CA THR A 44 -5.41 3.84 2.56
C THR A 44 -5.04 5.28 2.90
N LEU A 45 -3.78 5.53 3.29
CA LEU A 45 -3.30 6.88 3.59
C LEU A 45 -3.33 7.77 2.33
N ALA A 46 -3.01 7.23 1.15
CA ALA A 46 -3.03 7.97 -0.11
C ALA A 46 -4.46 8.39 -0.47
N THR A 47 -5.42 7.47 -0.30
CA THR A 47 -6.85 7.71 -0.47
C THR A 47 -7.33 8.84 0.45
N MET A 48 -6.96 8.80 1.74
CA MET A 48 -7.31 9.84 2.71
C MET A 48 -6.76 11.22 2.34
N ILE A 49 -5.55 11.30 1.78
CA ILE A 49 -4.94 12.56 1.33
C ILE A 49 -5.61 13.08 0.05
N LEU A 50 -5.82 12.18 -0.94
CA LEU A 50 -6.33 12.54 -2.26
C LEU A 50 -7.79 13.03 -2.20
N HIS A 51 -8.61 12.43 -1.33
CA HIS A 51 -10.00 12.83 -1.17
C HIS A 51 -10.14 13.95 -0.15
N ARG A 52 -10.30 15.19 -0.64
CA ARG A 52 -10.43 16.40 0.20
C ARG A 52 -11.50 16.30 1.27
N ASP A 53 -12.63 15.66 0.98
CA ASP A 53 -13.72 15.49 1.95
C ASP A 53 -13.29 14.60 3.13
N GLN A 54 -12.54 13.52 2.84
CA GLN A 54 -11.99 12.64 3.88
C GLN A 54 -10.91 13.35 4.68
N LEU A 55 -9.96 14.02 4.01
CA LEU A 55 -8.91 14.77 4.69
C LEU A 55 -9.51 15.85 5.61
N ALA A 56 -10.51 16.59 5.14
CA ALA A 56 -11.21 17.62 5.93
C ALA A 56 -11.94 17.01 7.13
N TYR A 57 -12.64 15.90 6.94
CA TYR A 57 -13.32 15.18 8.03
C TYR A 57 -12.32 14.74 9.12
N LEU A 58 -11.21 14.12 8.73
CA LEU A 58 -10.18 13.68 9.66
C LEU A 58 -9.46 14.85 10.34
N SER A 59 -9.22 15.95 9.60
CA SER A 59 -8.61 17.17 10.13
C SER A 59 -9.46 17.81 11.22
N LEU A 60 -10.78 17.80 11.04
CA LEU A 60 -11.72 18.28 12.05
C LEU A 60 -11.71 17.39 13.30
N ALA A 61 -11.71 16.06 13.13
CA ALA A 61 -11.68 15.11 14.24
C ALA A 61 -10.41 15.22 15.09
N GLU A 62 -9.25 15.40 14.44
CA GLU A 62 -7.94 15.55 15.10
C GLU A 62 -7.63 16.99 15.55
N ASN A 63 -8.51 17.95 15.23
CA ASN A 63 -8.31 19.38 15.47
C ASN A 63 -6.95 19.89 14.94
N LEU A 64 -6.61 19.50 13.71
CA LEU A 64 -5.39 19.91 13.02
C LEU A 64 -5.72 20.60 11.69
N PRO A 65 -4.89 21.55 11.23
CA PRO A 65 -5.00 22.06 9.87
C PRO A 65 -4.79 20.93 8.84
N PRO A 66 -5.54 20.90 7.72
CA PRO A 66 -5.43 19.84 6.71
C PRO A 66 -4.01 19.61 6.19
N ALA A 67 -3.25 20.68 5.95
CA ALA A 67 -1.87 20.58 5.49
C ALA A 67 -0.95 19.86 6.50
N LYS A 68 -1.22 20.04 7.81
CA LYS A 68 -0.46 19.37 8.87
C LYS A 68 -0.83 17.90 8.97
N LEU A 69 -2.11 17.57 8.82
CA LEU A 69 -2.56 16.17 8.83
C LEU A 69 -2.03 15.42 7.60
N GLU A 70 -2.04 16.05 6.43
CA GLU A 70 -1.42 15.53 5.20
C GLU A 70 0.08 15.22 5.41
N GLN A 71 0.84 16.15 6.00
CA GLN A 71 2.24 15.92 6.32
C GLN A 71 2.42 14.69 7.24
N ILE A 72 1.61 14.57 8.30
CA ILE A 72 1.66 13.43 9.22
C ILE A 72 1.38 12.11 8.49
N PHE A 73 0.41 12.09 7.57
CA PHE A 73 0.10 10.90 6.78
C PHE A 73 1.24 10.55 5.83
N LEU A 74 1.86 11.52 5.15
CA LEU A 74 3.02 11.30 4.29
C LEU A 74 4.22 10.75 5.09
N GLU A 75 4.49 11.29 6.28
CA GLU A 75 5.53 10.75 7.16
C GLU A 75 5.23 9.30 7.56
N ARG A 76 3.96 8.99 7.85
CA ARG A 76 3.53 7.64 8.22
C ARG A 76 3.59 6.63 7.07
N MET A 77 3.51 7.07 5.81
CA MET A 77 3.64 6.18 4.65
C MET A 77 5.03 5.54 4.53
N THR A 78 6.07 6.15 5.10
CA THR A 78 7.44 5.61 5.04
C THR A 78 7.52 4.21 5.65
N ASP A 79 7.01 4.05 6.86
CA ASP A 79 6.91 2.78 7.58
C ASP A 79 5.59 2.70 8.39
N PRO A 80 4.48 2.31 7.75
CA PRO A 80 3.16 2.35 8.37
C PRO A 80 2.93 1.25 9.43
N LEU A 81 3.74 0.18 9.41
CA LEU A 81 3.64 -0.95 10.33
C LEU A 81 4.44 -0.76 11.62
N ARG A 82 5.34 0.24 11.64
CA ARG A 82 6.11 0.56 12.84
C ARG A 82 5.19 1.00 13.96
N LYS A 83 5.25 0.26 15.08
CA LYS A 83 4.61 0.69 16.33
C LYS A 83 5.36 1.91 16.85
N ARG A 84 4.63 3.00 17.06
CA ARG A 84 5.08 4.18 17.81
C ARG A 84 4.97 3.93 19.30
#